data_AF-A0A8J4KJ73-F1
#
_entry.id   AF-A0A8J4KJ73-F1
#
_cell.length_a   1.000
_cell.length_b   1.000
_cell.length_c   1.000
_cell.angle_alpha   90.00
_cell.angle_beta   90.00
_cell.angle_gamma   90.00
#
_symmetry.space_group_name_H-M   'P 1'
#
loop_
_entity.id
_entity.type
_entity.pdbx_description
1 polymer ?
#
loop_
_entity_poly.entity_id
_entity_poly.type
_entity_poly.pdbx_seq_one_letter_code
_entity_poly.pdbx_strand_id
1 'polypeptide(L)'
;SNTEQEEEEEQEEEESEGEDPDDERDLGRIFAKRIQWSVENLASRSQVVEELVGDLLRVFKILLSDSFFPVLKPAIGVGSAFEGWSPHEDDVVYCLLVPLKPPHGHAFHLELGTTGKIQVKDSCVRVVLECTCTREQLVGDMLCFVHNPEEELRRNQDPSLLDTLCTGSYLDVEKTALWFQNLVKPAWVVVPQSLYYNMEVLPSSRSCKLQLTNASTRTLFVEMMFGVQQGDSDIFLSSENTEAIFTPSTTWPESYAVAEVKFFRHMASQVP
;
A
#
# COMPACT_ATOMS: atom_id res chain seq x y z
N SER A 1 62.91 70.80 -5.57
CA SER A 1 64.00 70.06 -6.22
C SER A 1 63.52 68.64 -6.39
N ASN A 2 62.99 68.32 -7.58
CA ASN A 2 63.65 67.53 -8.65
C ASN A 2 63.56 66.02 -8.33
N THR A 3 62.69 65.27 -9.04
CA THR A 3 62.99 64.35 -10.20
C THR A 3 63.84 63.15 -9.77
N GLU A 4 63.63 61.87 -10.14
CA GLU A 4 63.00 61.07 -11.22
C GLU A 4 62.56 59.71 -10.58
N GLN A 5 61.45 59.03 -10.94
CA GLN A 5 61.12 58.18 -12.11
C GLN A 5 61.78 56.78 -12.14
N GLU A 6 60.96 55.71 -12.16
CA GLU A 6 61.09 54.32 -12.71
C GLU A 6 60.03 53.43 -12.00
N GLU A 7 58.84 53.19 -12.57
CA GLU A 7 58.42 52.11 -13.50
C GLU A 7 58.74 50.69 -13.03
N GLU A 8 57.70 49.96 -12.57
CA GLU A 8 57.57 48.50 -12.73
C GLU A 8 56.06 48.15 -12.74
N GLU A 9 55.61 47.60 -13.87
CA GLU A 9 54.27 47.03 -14.08
C GLU A 9 54.23 45.64 -13.43
N GLU A 10 53.33 45.41 -12.47
CA GLU A 10 52.94 44.06 -12.04
C GLU A 10 51.52 43.78 -12.50
N GLN A 11 51.43 42.89 -13.50
CA GLN A 11 50.21 42.19 -13.89
C GLN A 11 49.90 41.15 -12.80
N GLU A 12 48.86 41.35 -12.01
CA GLU A 12 48.27 40.27 -11.22
C GLU A 12 47.38 39.44 -12.14
N GLU A 13 47.88 38.25 -12.50
CA GLU A 13 47.14 37.18 -13.17
C GLU A 13 45.99 36.72 -12.26
N GLU A 14 44.76 36.74 -12.78
CA GLU A 14 43.63 36.04 -12.16
C GLU A 14 43.92 34.53 -12.21
N GLU A 15 44.35 33.95 -11.09
CA GLU A 15 44.33 32.50 -10.90
C GLU A 15 42.87 32.04 -10.88
N SER A 16 42.38 31.58 -12.04
CA SER A 16 41.17 30.76 -12.07
C SER A 16 41.53 29.42 -11.42
N GLU A 17 41.07 29.20 -10.19
CA GLU A 17 41.05 27.87 -9.59
C GLU A 17 40.15 26.98 -10.47
N GLY A 18 40.78 26.21 -11.35
CA GLY A 18 40.11 25.17 -12.12
C GLY A 18 39.65 24.08 -11.17
N GLU A 19 38.34 23.92 -11.03
CA GLU A 19 37.73 22.73 -10.43
C GLU A 19 38.24 21.49 -11.19
N ASP A 20 38.87 20.57 -10.46
CA ASP A 20 39.47 19.36 -11.01
C ASP A 20 38.35 18.40 -11.52
N PRO A 21 38.28 18.11 -12.84
CA PRO A 21 37.23 17.27 -13.43
C PRO A 21 37.35 15.76 -13.08
N ASP A 22 38.27 15.39 -12.18
CA ASP A 22 38.40 14.01 -11.67
C ASP A 22 37.51 13.75 -10.44
N ASP A 23 37.21 14.78 -9.64
CA ASP A 23 36.41 14.67 -8.40
C ASP A 23 34.91 14.43 -8.70
N GLU A 24 34.37 15.06 -9.75
CA GLU A 24 32.99 14.81 -10.22
C GLU A 24 32.79 13.37 -10.76
N ARG A 25 33.83 12.80 -11.38
CA ARG A 25 33.78 11.44 -11.93
C ARG A 25 33.84 10.38 -10.84
N ASP A 26 34.58 10.61 -9.76
CA ASP A 26 34.62 9.70 -8.61
C ASP A 26 33.31 9.71 -7.84
N LEU A 27 32.72 10.90 -7.62
CA LEU A 27 31.39 11.03 -7.04
C LEU A 27 30.34 10.32 -7.91
N GLY A 28 30.33 10.55 -9.22
CA GLY A 28 29.40 9.87 -10.14
C GLY A 28 29.51 8.34 -10.06
N ARG A 29 30.72 7.80 -9.89
CA ARG A 29 30.97 6.37 -9.73
C ARG A 29 30.51 5.84 -8.38
N ILE A 30 30.74 6.58 -7.29
CA ILE A 30 30.30 6.23 -5.94
C ILE A 30 28.77 6.26 -5.86
N PHE A 31 28.13 7.29 -6.42
CA PHE A 31 26.68 7.40 -6.51
C PHE A 31 26.09 6.27 -7.33
N ALA A 32 26.61 5.98 -8.52
CA ALA A 32 26.14 4.87 -9.35
C ALA A 32 26.26 3.52 -8.62
N LYS A 33 27.38 3.27 -7.93
CA LYS A 33 27.60 2.01 -7.19
C LYS A 33 26.68 1.90 -5.97
N ARG A 34 26.44 3.00 -5.25
CA ARG A 34 25.53 3.04 -4.11
C ARG A 34 24.09 2.84 -4.56
N ILE A 35 23.66 3.56 -5.59
CA ILE A 35 22.31 3.41 -6.18
C ILE A 35 22.09 1.97 -6.64
N GLN A 36 23.03 1.38 -7.39
CA GLN A 36 22.89 0.00 -7.87
C GLN A 36 22.79 -1.01 -6.73
N TRP A 37 23.65 -0.89 -5.71
CA TRP A 37 23.60 -1.77 -4.53
C TRP A 37 22.28 -1.61 -3.75
N SER A 38 21.81 -0.38 -3.57
CA SER A 38 20.52 -0.10 -2.92
C SER A 38 19.36 -0.70 -3.73
N VAL A 39 19.38 -0.61 -5.07
CA VAL A 39 18.36 -1.22 -5.95
C VAL A 39 18.32 -2.74 -5.82
N GLU A 40 19.48 -3.42 -5.88
CA GLU A 40 19.56 -4.88 -5.75
C GLU A 40 19.10 -5.35 -4.36
N ASN A 41 19.48 -4.61 -3.31
CA ASN A 41 19.05 -4.88 -1.94
C ASN A 41 17.53 -4.71 -1.78
N LEU A 42 16.98 -3.61 -2.30
CA LEU A 42 15.54 -3.33 -2.29
C LEU A 42 14.76 -4.40 -3.04
N ALA A 43 15.19 -4.79 -4.25
CA ALA A 43 14.52 -5.83 -5.03
C ALA A 43 14.46 -7.17 -4.27
N SER A 44 15.55 -7.57 -3.63
CA SER A 44 15.59 -8.80 -2.83
C SER A 44 14.65 -8.74 -1.61
N ARG A 45 14.60 -7.60 -0.91
CA ARG A 45 13.73 -7.41 0.26
C ARG A 45 12.26 -7.30 -0.16
N SER A 46 11.96 -6.62 -1.27
CA SER A 46 10.63 -6.52 -1.87
C SER A 46 10.07 -7.90 -2.19
N GLN A 47 10.88 -8.79 -2.76
CA GLN A 47 10.47 -10.18 -3.02
C GLN A 47 10.13 -10.94 -1.73
N VAL A 48 10.94 -10.80 -0.68
CA VAL A 48 10.66 -11.41 0.64
C VAL A 48 9.34 -10.90 1.22
N VAL A 49 9.08 -9.59 1.08
CA VAL A 49 7.84 -8.97 1.56
C VAL A 49 6.63 -9.45 0.75
N GLU A 50 6.73 -9.53 -0.57
CA GLU A 50 5.65 -10.06 -1.43
C GLU A 50 5.31 -11.51 -1.10
N GLU A 51 6.31 -12.36 -0.87
CA GLU A 51 6.10 -13.76 -0.49
C GLU A 51 5.42 -13.86 0.88
N LEU A 52 5.92 -13.09 1.87
CA LEU A 52 5.36 -13.06 3.22
C LEU A 52 3.89 -12.62 3.23
N VAL A 53 3.58 -11.51 2.56
CA VAL A 53 2.21 -11.00 2.46
C VAL A 53 1.36 -11.97 1.65
N GLY A 54 1.92 -12.56 0.59
CA GLY A 54 1.26 -13.61 -0.19
C GLY A 54 0.85 -14.81 0.66
N ASP A 55 1.72 -15.31 1.52
CA ASP A 55 1.44 -16.40 2.45
C ASP A 55 0.37 -16.03 3.49
N LEU A 56 0.47 -14.82 4.06
CA LEU A 56 -0.54 -14.31 4.98
C LEU A 56 -1.93 -14.25 4.33
N LEU A 57 -2.02 -13.73 3.11
CA LEU A 57 -3.27 -13.65 2.36
C LEU A 57 -3.80 -15.03 1.95
N ARG A 58 -2.94 -16.02 1.71
CA ARG A 58 -3.35 -17.43 1.48
C ARG A 58 -3.98 -18.02 2.73
N VAL A 59 -3.43 -17.76 3.92
CA VAL A 59 -4.03 -18.17 5.19
C VAL A 59 -5.40 -17.51 5.36
N PHE A 60 -5.51 -16.20 5.12
CA PHE A 60 -6.80 -15.50 5.19
C PHE A 60 -7.84 -16.04 4.22
N LYS A 61 -7.43 -16.39 3.00
CA LYS A 61 -8.34 -17.01 2.02
C LYS A 61 -8.97 -18.31 2.55
N ILE A 62 -8.21 -19.10 3.31
CA ILE A 62 -8.71 -20.32 3.95
C ILE A 62 -9.63 -19.97 5.13
N LEU A 63 -9.23 -19.01 5.97
CA LEU A 63 -10.02 -18.61 7.14
C LEU A 63 -11.35 -17.95 6.77
N LEU A 64 -11.42 -17.30 5.61
CA LEU A 64 -12.57 -16.51 5.16
C LEU A 64 -13.39 -17.20 4.06
N SER A 65 -13.06 -18.43 3.66
CA SER A 65 -13.62 -19.09 2.45
C SER A 65 -15.14 -19.14 2.42
N ASP A 66 -15.76 -19.37 3.59
CA ASP A 66 -17.20 -19.54 3.74
C ASP A 66 -17.83 -18.38 4.54
N SER A 67 -17.12 -17.25 4.63
CA SER A 67 -17.56 -16.08 5.39
C SER A 67 -18.21 -15.01 4.52
N PHE A 68 -18.89 -14.06 5.18
CA PHE A 68 -19.48 -12.88 4.55
C PHE A 68 -18.58 -11.63 4.62
N PHE A 69 -17.26 -11.84 4.70
CA PHE A 69 -16.26 -10.77 4.73
C PHE A 69 -15.59 -10.54 3.37
N PRO A 70 -14.97 -9.36 3.13
CA PRO A 70 -14.33 -9.06 1.86
C PRO A 70 -13.34 -10.13 1.39
N VAL A 71 -13.44 -10.50 0.12
CA VAL A 71 -12.51 -11.43 -0.52
C VAL A 71 -11.22 -10.69 -0.85
N LEU A 72 -10.16 -11.03 -0.12
CA LEU A 72 -8.82 -10.48 -0.31
C LEU A 72 -8.17 -11.04 -1.58
N LYS A 73 -7.68 -10.16 -2.46
CA LYS A 73 -6.91 -10.52 -3.65
C LYS A 73 -5.41 -10.41 -3.40
N PRO A 74 -4.57 -11.01 -4.26
CA PRO A 74 -3.12 -10.87 -4.14
C PRO A 74 -2.72 -9.40 -4.00
N ALA A 75 -1.82 -9.12 -3.06
CA ALA A 75 -1.32 -7.79 -2.82
C ALA A 75 -0.47 -7.31 -4.00
N ILE A 76 -0.45 -6.00 -4.20
CA ILE A 76 0.30 -5.32 -5.26
C ILE A 76 1.33 -4.42 -4.56
N GLY A 77 2.62 -4.66 -4.79
CA GLY A 77 3.67 -3.77 -4.31
C GLY A 77 3.55 -2.39 -4.94
N VAL A 78 3.53 -1.35 -4.10
CA VAL A 78 3.38 0.05 -4.49
C VAL A 78 4.36 0.97 -3.76
N GLY A 79 4.66 2.11 -4.37
CA GLY A 79 5.55 3.12 -3.80
C GLY A 79 7.04 2.81 -3.99
N SER A 80 7.86 3.66 -3.37
CA SER A 80 9.29 3.79 -3.68
C SER A 80 10.09 2.48 -3.59
N ALA A 81 9.86 1.67 -2.55
CA ALA A 81 10.57 0.41 -2.36
C ALA A 81 10.36 -0.59 -3.52
N PHE A 82 9.18 -0.58 -4.14
CA PHE A 82 8.84 -1.42 -5.29
C PHE A 82 9.20 -0.78 -6.63
N GLU A 83 9.44 0.53 -6.64
CA GLU A 83 9.98 1.29 -7.78
C GLU A 83 11.52 1.29 -7.81
N GLY A 84 12.17 0.66 -6.83
CA GLY A 84 13.62 0.48 -6.77
C GLY A 84 14.38 1.64 -6.12
N TRP A 85 13.72 2.50 -5.35
CA TRP A 85 14.38 3.62 -4.69
C TRP A 85 13.89 3.83 -3.25
N SER A 86 14.75 4.37 -2.39
CA SER A 86 14.38 4.84 -1.06
C SER A 86 15.33 5.96 -0.65
N PRO A 87 14.85 7.04 0.00
CA PRO A 87 15.74 8.09 0.52
C PRO A 87 16.72 7.57 1.59
N HIS A 88 16.33 6.55 2.37
CA HIS A 88 17.17 5.94 3.40
C HIS A 88 17.04 4.40 3.42
N GLU A 89 18.15 3.67 3.59
CA GLU A 89 18.18 2.19 3.57
C GLU A 89 17.56 1.54 4.83
N ASP A 90 17.63 2.24 5.97
CA ASP A 90 17.23 1.73 7.28
C ASP A 90 15.75 2.01 7.64
N ASP A 91 15.08 2.89 6.90
CA ASP A 91 13.68 3.31 7.15
C ASP A 91 12.76 3.03 5.95
N VAL A 92 13.08 1.98 5.20
CA VAL A 92 12.28 1.56 4.04
C VAL A 92 10.96 0.96 4.54
N VAL A 93 9.85 1.58 4.15
CA VAL A 93 8.50 1.02 4.30
C VAL A 93 8.08 0.36 2.99
N TYR A 94 7.79 -0.93 3.05
CA TYR A 94 7.28 -1.69 1.90
C TYR A 94 5.76 -1.59 1.89
N CYS A 95 5.23 -0.77 1.00
CA CYS A 95 3.80 -0.54 0.88
C CYS A 95 3.16 -1.53 -0.11
N LEU A 96 2.08 -2.18 0.29
CA LEU A 96 1.33 -3.11 -0.55
C LEU A 96 -0.15 -2.77 -0.53
N LEU A 97 -0.76 -2.64 -1.71
CA LEU A 97 -2.21 -2.50 -1.84
C LEU A 97 -2.85 -3.89 -1.92
N VAL A 98 -3.77 -4.19 -1.01
CA VAL A 98 -4.57 -5.41 -0.95
C VAL A 98 -5.95 -5.13 -1.56
N PRO A 99 -6.25 -5.63 -2.78
CA PRO A 99 -7.56 -5.39 -3.37
C PRO A 99 -8.65 -6.18 -2.66
N LEU A 100 -9.76 -5.52 -2.36
CA LEU A 100 -10.97 -6.08 -1.78
C LEU A 100 -12.00 -6.34 -2.89
N LYS A 101 -12.61 -7.52 -2.87
CA LYS A 101 -13.82 -7.82 -3.66
C LYS A 101 -14.99 -8.13 -2.71
N PRO A 102 -16.23 -7.83 -3.11
CA PRO A 102 -17.38 -8.14 -2.27
C PRO A 102 -17.53 -9.68 -2.10
N PRO A 103 -17.96 -10.15 -0.91
CA PRO A 103 -18.35 -11.53 -0.71
C PRO A 103 -19.69 -11.83 -1.39
N HIS A 104 -20.09 -13.09 -1.34
CA HIS A 104 -21.38 -13.50 -1.86
C HIS A 104 -22.55 -12.80 -1.17
N GLY A 105 -23.60 -12.50 -1.94
CA GLY A 105 -24.76 -11.75 -1.47
C GLY A 105 -24.51 -10.25 -1.27
N HIS A 106 -23.34 -9.74 -1.65
CA HIS A 106 -22.97 -8.34 -1.52
C HIS A 106 -22.39 -7.81 -2.84
N ALA A 107 -22.57 -6.51 -3.06
CA ALA A 107 -21.94 -5.76 -4.14
C ALA A 107 -21.30 -4.48 -3.59
N PHE A 108 -20.18 -4.08 -4.20
CA PHE A 108 -19.52 -2.80 -3.92
C PHE A 108 -19.84 -1.82 -5.04
N HIS A 109 -20.48 -0.71 -4.70
CA HIS A 109 -20.76 0.41 -5.60
C HIS A 109 -19.85 1.57 -5.23
N LEU A 110 -19.06 2.04 -6.18
CA LEU A 110 -18.16 3.17 -5.98
C LEU A 110 -18.93 4.47 -6.24
N GLU A 111 -18.96 5.35 -5.24
CA GLU A 111 -19.52 6.70 -5.33
C GLU A 111 -18.35 7.68 -5.36
N LEU A 112 -18.10 8.34 -6.49
CA LEU A 112 -16.99 9.29 -6.66
C LEU A 112 -17.43 10.71 -6.29
N GLY A 113 -16.59 11.45 -5.57
CA GLY A 113 -16.85 12.87 -5.24
C GLY A 113 -16.90 13.76 -6.49
N THR A 114 -17.75 14.79 -6.50
CA THR A 114 -17.87 15.69 -7.66
C THR A 114 -16.74 16.73 -7.72
N THR A 115 -16.04 16.76 -8.86
CA THR A 115 -15.03 17.79 -9.19
C THR A 115 -15.71 19.15 -9.39
N GLY A 116 -15.72 20.01 -8.38
CA GLY A 116 -16.33 21.33 -8.54
C GLY A 116 -15.93 22.41 -7.54
N LYS A 117 -15.52 22.07 -6.31
CA LYS A 117 -15.07 23.06 -5.32
C LYS A 117 -14.01 22.48 -4.38
N ILE A 118 -12.74 22.74 -4.69
CA ILE A 118 -11.56 22.78 -3.79
C ILE A 118 -11.24 21.53 -2.92
N GLN A 119 -12.03 20.44 -2.89
CA GLN A 119 -11.61 19.18 -2.26
C GLN A 119 -12.09 17.98 -3.08
N VAL A 120 -11.15 17.27 -3.71
CA VAL A 120 -11.38 15.94 -4.30
C VAL A 120 -11.30 14.91 -3.15
N LYS A 121 -12.32 14.78 -2.28
CA LYS A 121 -12.16 13.94 -1.05
C LYS A 121 -13.40 13.24 -0.49
N ASP A 122 -14.47 13.05 -1.28
CA ASP A 122 -15.69 12.39 -0.78
C ASP A 122 -15.99 11.03 -1.45
N SER A 123 -15.00 10.43 -2.11
CA SER A 123 -15.19 9.10 -2.71
C SER A 123 -15.46 8.06 -1.62
N CYS A 124 -16.46 7.21 -1.83
CA CYS A 124 -16.92 6.23 -0.85
C CYS A 124 -17.26 4.89 -1.52
N VAL A 125 -17.23 3.81 -0.75
CA VAL A 125 -17.64 2.47 -1.20
C VAL A 125 -18.96 2.13 -0.52
N ARG A 126 -20.07 2.16 -1.28
CA ARG A 126 -21.38 1.71 -0.81
C ARG A 126 -21.48 0.20 -0.96
N VAL A 127 -21.94 -0.47 0.09
CA VAL A 127 -22.21 -1.90 0.13
C VAL A 127 -23.71 -2.11 -0.05
N VAL A 128 -24.07 -2.92 -1.04
CA VAL A 128 -25.47 -3.27 -1.36
C VAL A 128 -25.65 -4.78 -1.27
N LEU A 129 -26.81 -5.22 -0.79
CA LEU A 129 -27.16 -6.64 -0.75
C LEU A 129 -27.68 -7.11 -2.11
N GLU A 130 -27.18 -8.26 -2.55
CA GLU A 130 -27.64 -8.94 -3.76
C GLU A 130 -28.40 -10.21 -3.40
N CYS A 131 -29.50 -10.47 -4.12
CA CYS A 131 -30.30 -11.67 -3.90
C CYS A 131 -29.53 -12.92 -4.35
N THR A 132 -29.44 -13.92 -3.48
CA THR A 132 -28.76 -15.20 -3.73
C THR A 132 -29.72 -16.36 -4.03
N CYS A 133 -31.04 -16.15 -4.06
CA CYS A 133 -32.03 -17.24 -4.13
C CYS A 133 -31.95 -18.14 -5.37
N THR A 134 -31.44 -17.65 -6.50
CA THR A 134 -31.20 -18.50 -7.68
C THR A 134 -29.97 -19.42 -7.51
N ARG A 135 -29.06 -19.08 -6.59
CA ARG A 135 -27.84 -19.84 -6.22
C ARG A 135 -28.05 -20.75 -5.00
N GLU A 136 -29.07 -20.50 -4.18
CA GLU A 136 -29.37 -21.27 -2.96
C GLU A 136 -29.67 -22.76 -3.22
N GLN A 137 -30.08 -23.15 -4.44
CA GLN A 137 -30.46 -24.54 -4.74
C GLN A 137 -29.29 -25.54 -4.78
N LEU A 138 -28.03 -25.10 -4.65
CA LEU A 138 -26.85 -25.98 -4.74
C LEU A 138 -26.03 -26.07 -3.43
N VAL A 139 -26.23 -25.14 -2.49
CA VAL A 139 -25.47 -25.06 -1.23
C VAL A 139 -26.46 -24.71 -0.12
N GLY A 140 -27.13 -25.71 0.44
CA GLY A 140 -28.34 -25.57 1.25
C GLY A 140 -28.22 -24.87 2.61
N ASP A 141 -27.16 -24.09 2.86
CA ASP A 141 -26.81 -23.56 4.18
C ASP A 141 -26.76 -22.02 4.27
N MET A 142 -26.91 -21.27 3.17
CA MET A 142 -26.90 -19.79 3.18
C MET A 142 -28.30 -19.22 2.93
N LEU A 143 -28.84 -18.43 3.86
CA LEU A 143 -30.08 -17.68 3.65
C LEU A 143 -29.78 -16.34 2.96
N CYS A 144 -30.57 -15.99 1.95
CA CYS A 144 -30.48 -14.71 1.24
C CYS A 144 -30.72 -13.52 2.16
N PHE A 145 -29.77 -12.59 2.18
CA PHE A 145 -29.86 -11.32 2.92
C PHE A 145 -31.01 -10.41 2.48
N VAL A 146 -31.52 -10.57 1.25
CA VAL A 146 -32.59 -9.72 0.70
C VAL A 146 -33.98 -10.21 1.10
N HIS A 147 -34.17 -11.52 1.23
CA HIS A 147 -35.50 -12.12 1.42
C HIS A 147 -35.75 -12.68 2.81
N ASN A 148 -34.73 -12.80 3.65
CA ASN A 148 -34.87 -13.26 5.03
C ASN A 148 -34.82 -12.07 6.00
N PRO A 149 -35.63 -12.07 7.06
CA PRO A 149 -35.60 -11.02 8.07
C PRO A 149 -34.28 -11.05 8.85
N GLU A 150 -33.83 -9.87 9.29
CA GLU A 150 -32.56 -9.69 10.02
C GLU A 150 -32.41 -10.60 11.25
N GLU A 151 -33.50 -10.82 12.00
CA GLU A 151 -33.51 -11.69 13.16
C GLU A 151 -33.25 -13.17 12.83
N GLU A 152 -33.65 -13.61 11.63
CA GLU A 152 -33.39 -14.97 11.16
C GLU A 152 -31.95 -15.12 10.69
N LEU A 153 -31.43 -14.10 9.99
CA LEU A 153 -30.03 -14.02 9.57
C LEU A 153 -29.10 -14.08 10.80
N ARG A 154 -29.35 -13.26 11.82
CA ARG A 154 -28.55 -13.21 13.06
C ARG A 154 -28.53 -14.51 13.85
N ARG A 155 -29.56 -15.35 13.74
CA ARG A 155 -29.67 -16.62 14.47
C ARG A 155 -29.01 -17.77 13.74
N ASN A 156 -29.04 -17.75 12.41
CA ASN A 156 -28.72 -18.90 11.58
C ASN A 156 -27.49 -18.70 10.69
N GLN A 157 -26.89 -17.50 10.66
CA GLN A 157 -25.69 -17.20 9.88
C GLN A 157 -24.70 -16.32 10.65
N ASP A 158 -23.44 -16.39 10.22
CA ASP A 158 -22.38 -15.54 10.74
C ASP A 158 -22.63 -14.06 10.43
N PRO A 159 -22.09 -13.14 11.25
CA PRO A 159 -22.17 -11.71 11.00
C PRO A 159 -21.65 -11.34 9.60
N SER A 160 -22.35 -10.39 8.96
CA SER A 160 -21.96 -9.91 7.64
C SER A 160 -20.94 -8.76 7.72
N LEU A 161 -20.32 -8.43 6.58
CA LEU A 161 -19.51 -7.23 6.49
C LEU A 161 -20.33 -5.93 6.69
N LEU A 162 -21.64 -5.94 6.47
CA LEU A 162 -22.49 -4.78 6.73
C LEU A 162 -22.56 -4.49 8.23
N ASP A 163 -22.69 -5.52 9.05
CA ASP A 163 -22.80 -5.39 10.50
C ASP A 163 -21.45 -5.03 11.13
N THR A 164 -20.36 -5.54 10.53
CA THR A 164 -19.03 -5.51 11.15
C THR A 164 -18.11 -4.43 10.57
N LEU A 165 -18.08 -4.29 9.24
CA LEU A 165 -17.12 -3.44 8.53
C LEU A 165 -17.74 -2.16 7.95
N CYS A 166 -19.05 -1.97 8.02
CA CYS A 166 -19.70 -0.78 7.49
C CYS A 166 -20.11 0.21 8.59
N THR A 167 -20.16 1.48 8.22
CA THR A 167 -20.85 2.53 8.97
C THR A 167 -22.08 2.94 8.15
N GLY A 168 -23.25 2.47 8.59
CA GLY A 168 -24.45 2.47 7.75
C GLY A 168 -24.29 1.49 6.59
N SER A 169 -24.40 1.99 5.36
CA SER A 169 -24.22 1.18 4.12
C SER A 169 -22.88 1.44 3.43
N TYR A 170 -21.94 2.11 4.10
CA TYR A 170 -20.65 2.46 3.54
C TYR A 170 -19.55 1.66 4.21
N LEU A 171 -18.66 1.06 3.41
CA LEU A 171 -17.50 0.33 3.92
C LEU A 171 -16.61 1.31 4.70
N ASP A 172 -16.36 0.99 5.95
CA ASP A 172 -15.60 1.84 6.87
C ASP A 172 -14.13 1.39 6.87
N VAL A 173 -13.25 2.33 6.53
CA VAL A 173 -11.81 2.09 6.42
C VAL A 173 -11.21 1.67 7.77
N GLU A 174 -11.64 2.32 8.86
CA GLU A 174 -11.06 2.07 10.18
C GLU A 174 -11.49 0.71 10.72
N LYS A 175 -12.78 0.36 10.54
CA LYS A 175 -13.26 -0.99 10.88
C LYS A 175 -12.60 -2.05 10.03
N THR A 176 -12.40 -1.79 8.74
CA THR A 176 -11.71 -2.70 7.81
C THR A 176 -10.25 -2.93 8.22
N ALA A 177 -9.53 -1.85 8.54
CA ALA A 177 -8.14 -1.94 9.00
C ALA A 177 -8.02 -2.71 10.32
N LEU A 178 -8.88 -2.39 11.30
CA LEU A 178 -8.90 -3.08 12.58
C LEU A 178 -9.23 -4.56 12.43
N TRP A 179 -10.23 -4.90 11.60
CA TRP A 179 -10.58 -6.28 11.28
C TRP A 179 -9.38 -7.04 10.71
N PHE A 180 -8.72 -6.47 9.71
CA PHE A 180 -7.55 -7.09 9.10
C PHE A 180 -6.41 -7.28 10.11
N GLN A 181 -6.10 -6.27 10.92
CA GLN A 181 -5.07 -6.33 11.97
C GLN A 181 -5.37 -7.45 12.99
N ASN A 182 -6.64 -7.66 13.35
CA ASN A 182 -7.06 -8.73 14.25
C ASN A 182 -6.86 -10.13 13.64
N LEU A 183 -6.89 -10.26 12.31
CA LEU A 183 -6.59 -11.51 11.62
C LEU A 183 -5.08 -11.79 11.55
N VAL A 184 -4.23 -10.77 11.49
CA VAL A 184 -2.78 -10.95 11.31
C VAL A 184 -2.15 -11.79 12.41
N LYS A 185 -2.43 -11.47 13.68
CA LYS A 185 -1.80 -12.17 14.83
C LYS A 185 -2.05 -13.69 14.82
N PRO A 186 -3.29 -14.19 14.70
CA PRO A 186 -3.54 -15.63 14.63
C PRO A 186 -3.04 -16.26 13.32
N ALA A 187 -3.00 -15.53 12.21
CA ALA A 187 -2.45 -16.08 10.96
C ALA A 187 -0.92 -16.12 10.95
N TRP A 188 -0.25 -15.22 11.66
CA TRP A 188 1.21 -15.16 11.69
C TRP A 188 1.84 -16.46 12.18
N VAL A 189 1.25 -17.12 13.18
CA VAL A 189 1.85 -18.34 13.76
C VAL A 189 1.86 -19.54 12.81
N VAL A 190 1.13 -19.46 11.68
CA VAL A 190 1.09 -20.53 10.67
C VAL A 190 1.81 -20.18 9.37
N VAL A 191 2.33 -18.95 9.22
CA VAL A 191 3.15 -18.62 8.03
C VAL A 191 4.60 -19.06 8.24
N PRO A 192 5.30 -19.54 7.19
CA PRO A 192 6.69 -20.02 7.29
C PRO A 192 7.67 -18.98 7.89
N GLN A 193 7.43 -17.71 7.62
CA GLN A 193 8.28 -16.57 7.98
C GLN A 193 8.30 -16.32 9.50
N SER A 194 7.31 -16.83 10.24
CA SER A 194 7.25 -16.72 11.70
C SER A 194 8.42 -17.39 12.43
N LEU A 195 9.11 -18.33 11.78
CA LEU A 195 10.31 -18.98 12.30
C LEU A 195 11.54 -18.08 12.28
N TYR A 196 11.54 -17.06 11.42
CA TYR A 196 12.71 -16.21 11.15
C TYR A 196 12.52 -14.77 11.65
N TYR A 197 11.28 -14.35 11.81
CA TYR A 197 10.91 -13.00 12.20
C TYR A 197 9.97 -13.00 13.41
N ASN A 198 10.27 -12.14 14.38
CA ASN A 198 9.27 -11.67 15.33
C ASN A 198 8.43 -10.60 14.63
N MET A 199 7.10 -10.68 14.76
CA MET A 199 6.18 -9.71 14.15
C MET A 199 5.46 -8.93 15.23
N GLU A 200 5.43 -7.62 15.06
CA GLU A 200 4.59 -6.70 15.82
C GLU A 200 3.66 -5.94 14.87
N VAL A 201 2.37 -5.85 15.24
CA VAL A 201 1.42 -4.99 14.54
C VAL A 201 1.53 -3.60 15.14
N LEU A 202 1.97 -2.63 14.34
CA LEU A 202 2.10 -1.24 14.74
C LEU A 202 0.75 -0.51 14.69
N PRO A 203 0.54 0.52 15.53
CA PRO A 203 -0.68 1.31 15.50
C PRO A 203 -0.91 1.98 14.14
N SER A 204 -2.08 1.72 13.54
CA SER A 204 -2.58 2.45 12.37
C SER A 204 -4.11 2.37 12.36
N SER A 205 -4.77 3.48 12.03
CA SER A 205 -6.24 3.51 11.92
C SER A 205 -6.73 3.08 10.54
N ARG A 206 -5.92 3.22 9.49
CA ARG A 206 -6.39 3.06 8.09
C ARG A 206 -5.56 2.09 7.24
N SER A 207 -4.56 1.46 7.84
CA SER A 207 -3.73 0.44 7.21
C SER A 207 -3.36 -0.63 8.22
N CYS A 208 -2.72 -1.70 7.78
CA CYS A 208 -2.07 -2.67 8.67
C CYS A 208 -0.55 -2.54 8.54
N LYS A 209 0.08 -2.04 9.60
CA LYS A 209 1.53 -1.86 9.65
C LYS A 209 2.16 -2.97 10.47
N LEU A 210 3.17 -3.64 9.90
CA LEU A 210 3.93 -4.70 10.54
C LEU A 210 5.39 -4.28 10.69
N GLN A 211 5.93 -4.50 11.88
CA GLN A 211 7.37 -4.49 12.11
C GLN A 211 7.84 -5.94 12.24
N LEU A 212 8.78 -6.33 11.38
CA LEU A 212 9.36 -7.67 11.38
C LEU A 212 10.82 -7.58 11.80
N THR A 213 11.16 -8.18 12.94
CA THR A 213 12.53 -8.16 13.48
C THR A 213 13.12 -9.56 13.41
N ASN A 214 14.27 -9.69 12.73
CA ASN A 214 14.97 -10.97 12.67
C ASN A 214 15.95 -11.18 13.84
N ALA A 215 16.58 -12.36 13.93
CA ALA A 215 17.55 -12.71 14.98
C ALA A 215 18.79 -11.78 15.01
N SER A 216 19.12 -11.14 13.90
CA SER A 216 20.21 -10.16 13.80
C SER A 216 19.74 -8.72 14.11
N THR A 217 18.57 -8.55 14.73
CA THR A 217 17.97 -7.25 15.07
C THR A 217 17.68 -6.32 13.89
N ARG A 218 17.72 -6.84 12.65
CA ARG A 218 17.32 -6.06 11.47
C ARG A 218 15.81 -6.04 11.38
N THR A 219 15.27 -4.86 11.07
CA THR A 219 13.85 -4.60 10.96
C THR A 219 13.40 -4.47 9.50
N LEU A 220 12.19 -4.93 9.21
CA LEU A 220 11.45 -4.64 7.99
C LEU A 220 10.12 -4.02 8.39
N PHE A 221 9.75 -2.92 7.74
CA PHE A 221 8.46 -2.28 7.91
C PHE A 221 7.58 -2.58 6.69
N VAL A 222 6.44 -3.22 6.93
CA VAL A 222 5.48 -3.57 5.87
C VAL A 222 4.18 -2.83 6.16
N GLU A 223 3.66 -2.12 5.18
CA GLU A 223 2.36 -1.44 5.27
C GLU A 223 1.40 -2.02 4.23
N MET A 224 0.33 -2.67 4.71
CA MET A 224 -0.75 -3.15 3.85
C MET A 224 -1.90 -2.16 3.89
N MET A 225 -2.22 -1.62 2.72
CA MET A 225 -3.35 -0.72 2.47
C MET A 225 -4.44 -1.51 1.75
N PHE A 226 -5.68 -1.05 1.83
CA PHE A 226 -6.82 -1.73 1.23
C PHE A 226 -7.32 -0.92 0.05
N GLY A 227 -7.85 -1.58 -0.98
CA GLY A 227 -8.41 -0.86 -2.11
C GLY A 227 -9.55 -1.58 -2.81
N VAL A 228 -10.52 -0.81 -3.30
CA VAL A 228 -11.56 -1.33 -4.20
C VAL A 228 -11.30 -0.78 -5.60
N GLN A 229 -11.11 -1.71 -6.55
CA GLN A 229 -10.76 -1.38 -7.93
C GLN A 229 -11.93 -0.70 -8.66
N GLN A 230 -11.64 0.38 -9.38
CA GLN A 230 -12.61 1.05 -10.24
C GLN A 230 -12.72 0.34 -11.59
N GLY A 231 -13.80 -0.42 -11.76
CA GLY A 231 -14.06 -1.17 -13.00
C GLY A 231 -12.93 -2.16 -13.31
N ASP A 232 -12.41 -2.08 -14.52
CA ASP A 232 -11.25 -2.84 -15.03
C ASP A 232 -9.97 -1.99 -15.11
N SER A 233 -9.98 -0.77 -14.55
CA SER A 233 -8.83 0.13 -14.55
C SER A 233 -7.81 -0.21 -13.45
N ASP A 234 -6.68 0.48 -13.48
CA ASP A 234 -5.64 0.42 -12.44
C ASP A 234 -5.81 1.50 -11.36
N ILE A 235 -7.00 2.11 -11.30
CA ILE A 235 -7.37 3.12 -10.31
C ILE A 235 -8.15 2.43 -9.19
N PHE A 236 -7.84 2.80 -7.94
CA PHE A 236 -8.46 2.23 -6.75
C PHE A 236 -9.03 3.33 -5.88
N LEU A 237 -10.16 3.07 -5.24
CA LEU A 237 -10.50 3.77 -4.00
C LEU A 237 -9.74 3.08 -2.87
N SER A 238 -8.75 3.76 -2.28
CA SER A 238 -7.81 3.17 -1.31
C SER A 238 -8.10 3.63 0.12
N SER A 239 -7.53 2.91 1.08
CA SER A 239 -7.58 3.27 2.50
C SER A 239 -6.56 4.35 2.88
N GLU A 240 -5.78 4.84 1.92
CA GLU A 240 -4.73 5.83 2.17
C GLU A 240 -5.27 7.07 2.87
N ASN A 241 -4.39 7.69 3.67
CA ASN A 241 -4.72 8.98 4.26
C ASN A 241 -4.73 10.03 3.16
N THR A 242 -5.70 10.93 3.23
CA THR A 242 -5.61 12.16 2.47
C THR A 242 -4.80 13.18 3.27
N GLU A 243 -4.26 14.20 2.61
CA GLU A 243 -3.58 15.34 3.28
C GLU A 243 -4.50 16.19 4.18
N ALA A 244 -5.78 15.80 4.34
CA ALA A 244 -6.72 16.56 5.17
C ALA A 244 -6.56 16.20 6.66
N ILE A 245 -6.67 17.22 7.52
CA ILE A 245 -6.59 17.11 8.99
C ILE A 245 -7.65 16.13 9.53
N PHE A 246 -8.81 16.03 8.88
CA PHE A 246 -9.84 15.06 9.20
C PHE A 246 -10.35 14.41 7.91
N THR A 247 -10.23 13.08 7.83
CA THR A 247 -10.80 12.27 6.76
C THR A 247 -11.84 11.35 7.40
N PRO A 248 -13.12 11.42 7.02
CA PRO A 248 -14.13 10.51 7.55
C PRO A 248 -13.73 9.03 7.38
N SER A 249 -14.13 8.18 8.33
CA SER A 249 -13.80 6.75 8.30
C SER A 249 -14.39 6.03 7.07
N THR A 250 -15.46 6.56 6.48
CA THR A 250 -16.11 6.04 5.26
C THR A 250 -15.52 6.59 3.96
N THR A 251 -14.58 7.54 4.02
CA THR A 251 -13.94 8.10 2.83
C THR A 251 -12.84 7.16 2.33
N TRP A 252 -12.88 6.82 1.05
CA TRP A 252 -11.87 6.05 0.33
C TRP A 252 -11.33 6.90 -0.83
N PRO A 253 -10.22 7.64 -0.66
CA PRO A 253 -9.67 8.47 -1.73
C PRO A 253 -9.23 7.67 -2.96
N GLU A 254 -9.23 8.31 -4.12
CA GLU A 254 -8.67 7.74 -5.33
C GLU A 254 -7.14 7.63 -5.22
N SER A 255 -6.63 6.47 -5.61
CA SER A 255 -5.21 6.14 -5.65
C SER A 255 -4.82 5.66 -7.04
N TYR A 256 -3.71 6.22 -7.53
CA TYR A 256 -3.11 5.92 -8.82
C TYR A 256 -1.86 5.05 -8.68
N ALA A 257 -1.49 4.65 -7.47
CA ALA A 257 -0.23 3.97 -7.16
C ALA A 257 -0.01 2.69 -7.99
N VAL A 258 -1.08 1.94 -8.28
CA VAL A 258 -0.98 0.73 -9.13
C VAL A 258 -0.72 1.10 -10.60
N ALA A 259 -1.37 2.15 -11.09
CA ALA A 259 -1.14 2.66 -12.45
C ALA A 259 0.29 3.22 -12.59
N GLU A 260 0.79 3.93 -11.57
CA GLU A 260 2.15 4.47 -11.50
C GLU A 260 3.20 3.36 -11.56
N VAL A 261 3.10 2.33 -10.72
CA VAL A 261 4.03 1.18 -10.75
C VAL A 261 4.04 0.49 -12.10
N LYS A 262 2.86 0.26 -12.70
CA LYS A 262 2.76 -0.34 -14.03
C LYS A 262 3.38 0.54 -15.10
N PHE A 263 3.20 1.85 -15.00
CA PHE A 263 3.83 2.82 -15.89
C PHE A 263 5.35 2.81 -15.75
N PHE A 264 5.89 2.91 -14.54
CA PHE A 264 7.34 2.87 -14.30
C PHE A 264 7.97 1.57 -14.77
N ARG A 265 7.34 0.42 -14.51
CA ARG A 265 7.81 -0.88 -15.01
C ARG A 265 7.79 -0.95 -16.52
N HIS A 266 6.76 -0.40 -17.17
CA HIS A 266 6.71 -0.30 -18.62
C HIS A 266 7.85 0.57 -19.15
N MET A 267 8.05 1.76 -18.59
CA MET A 267 9.13 2.67 -18.99
C MET A 267 10.51 2.02 -18.83
N ALA A 268 10.78 1.36 -17.70
CA ALA A 268 12.05 0.67 -17.44
C ALA A 268 12.35 -0.43 -18.47
N SER A 269 11.32 -1.12 -19.00
CA SER A 269 11.50 -2.15 -20.03
C SER A 269 11.81 -1.60 -21.43
N GLN A 270 11.64 -0.29 -21.65
CA GLN A 270 11.86 0.38 -22.92
C GLN A 270 13.20 1.12 -22.99
N VAL A 271 13.95 1.18 -21.88
CA VAL A 271 15.29 1.78 -21.85
C VAL A 271 16.28 0.82 -22.52
N PRO A 272 17.08 1.28 -23.51
CA PRO A 272 18.09 0.47 -24.20
C PRO A 272 19.17 -0.13 -23.30
#